data_AF-U5XWC7-F1
#
_entry.id   AF-U5XWC7-F1
#
_cell.length_a   1.000
_cell.length_b   1.000
_cell.length_c   1.000
_cell.angle_alpha   90.00
_cell.angle_beta   90.00
_cell.angle_gamma   90.00
#
_symmetry.space_group_name_H-M   'P 1'
#
loop_
_entity.id
_entity.type
_entity.pdbx_description
1 polymer ?
#
loop_
_entity_poly.entity_id
_entity_poly.type
_entity_poly.pdbx_seq_one_letter_code
_entity_poly.pdbx_strand_id
1 'polypeptide(L)'
;QCSACKWLGRYRTVTRESLSLLEEMGGQYAENTMVPFPGPLYNSIMKAEVEDKVKFLVLTLEHIINLMDDTEHMDLVKWNPKTVEYFLKVLHRQSSELKECEDQYQQSPHKESYKLKIKRHFRTLRKILKKERYSAQAWEKIRRA
;
A
#
# COMPACT_ATOMS: atom_id res chain seq x y z
N GLN A 1 6.23 -21.68 -19.66
CA GLN A 1 5.39 -22.34 -18.64
C GLN A 1 4.94 -21.26 -17.67
N CYS A 2 3.66 -20.89 -17.65
CA CYS A 2 3.11 -20.00 -16.63
C CYS A 2 2.89 -20.81 -15.34
N SER A 3 3.83 -20.76 -14.40
CA SER A 3 3.52 -21.16 -13.02
C SER A 3 2.60 -20.09 -12.42
N ALA A 4 1.42 -20.50 -11.96
CA ALA A 4 0.58 -19.63 -11.15
C ALA A 4 1.39 -19.10 -9.95
N CYS A 5 1.25 -17.82 -9.62
CA CYS A 5 1.99 -17.20 -8.52
C CYS A 5 1.66 -17.91 -7.20
N LYS A 6 2.58 -18.74 -6.69
CA LYS A 6 2.42 -19.56 -5.48
C LYS A 6 2.05 -18.72 -4.25
N TRP A 7 2.48 -17.46 -4.23
CA TRP A 7 2.27 -16.54 -3.11
C TRP A 7 0.85 -15.98 -3.02
N LEU A 8 0.07 -16.03 -4.12
CA LEU A 8 -1.34 -15.60 -4.09
C LEU A 8 -2.18 -16.44 -3.12
N GLY A 9 -1.83 -17.72 -2.90
CA GLY A 9 -2.52 -18.58 -1.95
C GLY A 9 -2.40 -18.12 -0.49
N ARG A 10 -1.31 -17.42 -0.14
CA ARG A 10 -1.09 -16.88 1.22
C ARG A 10 -1.45 -15.41 1.35
N TYR A 11 -1.71 -14.74 0.24
CA TYR A 11 -1.97 -13.30 0.18
C TYR A 11 -3.10 -12.88 1.14
N ARG A 12 -4.17 -13.69 1.25
CA ARG A 12 -5.29 -13.44 2.16
C ARG A 12 -4.85 -13.41 3.63
N THR A 13 -4.03 -14.36 4.05
CA THR A 13 -3.57 -14.47 5.43
C THR A 13 -2.67 -13.30 5.80
N VAL A 14 -1.70 -12.99 4.92
CA VAL A 14 -0.76 -11.87 5.13
C VAL A 14 -1.49 -10.52 5.10
N THR A 15 -2.48 -10.37 4.23
CA THR A 15 -3.33 -9.16 4.21
C THR A 15 -4.15 -9.01 5.48
N ARG A 16 -4.66 -10.11 6.06
CA ARG A 16 -5.38 -10.04 7.33
C ARG A 16 -4.47 -9.59 8.48
N GLU A 17 -3.24 -10.09 8.50
CA GLU A 17 -2.23 -9.68 9.47
C GLU A 17 -1.89 -8.19 9.33
N SER A 18 -1.59 -7.71 8.11
CA SER A 18 -1.27 -6.29 7.90
C SER A 18 -2.44 -5.37 8.24
N LEU A 19 -3.69 -5.77 7.96
CA LEU A 19 -4.88 -5.02 8.35
C LEU A 19 -5.08 -4.96 9.88
N SER A 20 -4.83 -6.06 10.59
CA SER A 20 -4.88 -6.09 12.07
C SER A 20 -3.89 -5.09 12.66
N LEU A 21 -2.66 -5.06 12.12
CA LEU A 21 -1.62 -4.15 12.59
C LEU A 21 -1.93 -2.68 12.26
N LEU A 22 -2.53 -2.42 11.09
CA LEU A 22 -2.99 -1.07 10.71
C LEU A 22 -4.10 -0.55 11.63
N GLU A 23 -4.98 -1.43 12.09
CA GLU A 23 -6.00 -1.10 13.09
C GLU A 23 -5.35 -0.89 14.48
N GLU A 24 -4.56 -1.85 14.95
CA GLU A 24 -3.92 -1.84 16.27
C GLU A 24 -2.97 -0.67 16.47
N MET A 25 -2.26 -0.20 15.43
CA MET A 25 -1.25 0.85 15.60
C MET A 25 -1.86 2.17 16.10
N GLY A 26 -3.07 2.53 15.65
CA GLY A 26 -3.72 3.80 16.00
C GLY A 26 -5.07 3.65 16.67
N GLY A 27 -5.56 2.41 16.85
CA GLY A 27 -6.91 2.13 17.35
C GLY A 27 -7.98 2.53 16.34
N GLN A 28 -9.11 3.03 16.84
CA GLN A 28 -10.28 3.39 16.03
C GLN A 28 -9.92 4.38 14.92
N TYR A 29 -10.39 4.11 13.71
CA TYR A 29 -10.21 5.03 12.59
C TYR A 29 -11.02 6.30 12.79
N ALA A 30 -10.48 7.43 12.34
CA ALA A 30 -11.19 8.70 12.35
C ALA A 30 -12.47 8.61 11.48
N GLU A 31 -13.62 8.82 12.10
CA GLU A 31 -14.90 8.90 11.41
C GLU A 31 -14.97 10.12 10.48
N ASN A 32 -15.78 10.05 9.42
CA ASN A 32 -16.04 11.15 8.49
C ASN A 32 -14.78 11.76 7.82
N THR A 33 -13.68 11.01 7.77
CA THR A 33 -12.45 11.45 7.14
C THR A 33 -12.49 11.21 5.63
N MET A 34 -12.57 12.28 4.86
CA MET A 34 -12.52 12.21 3.40
C MET A 34 -11.07 12.18 2.90
N VAL A 35 -10.69 11.08 2.26
CA VAL A 35 -9.37 10.91 1.64
C VAL A 35 -9.55 10.47 0.19
N PRO A 36 -8.84 11.08 -0.77
CA PRO A 36 -8.99 10.73 -2.17
C PRO A 36 -8.52 9.30 -2.41
N PHE A 37 -9.41 8.40 -2.81
CA PHE A 37 -9.09 7.00 -3.16
C PHE A 37 -9.24 6.76 -4.68
N PRO A 38 -8.29 6.08 -5.36
CA PRO A 38 -8.34 5.91 -6.80
C PRO A 38 -9.23 4.73 -7.20
N GLY A 39 -10.50 4.72 -6.77
CA GLY A 39 -11.45 3.62 -7.02
C GLY A 39 -11.56 3.19 -8.50
N PRO A 40 -11.67 4.12 -9.48
CA PRO A 40 -11.67 3.75 -10.89
C PRO A 40 -10.42 3.01 -11.37
N LEU A 41 -9.26 3.26 -10.75
CA LEU A 41 -8.02 2.55 -11.05
C LEU A 41 -8.11 1.09 -10.58
N TYR A 42 -8.55 0.87 -9.33
CA TYR A 42 -8.77 -0.48 -8.79
C TYR A 42 -9.79 -1.26 -9.63
N ASN A 43 -10.88 -0.61 -10.04
CA ASN A 43 -11.88 -1.22 -10.94
C ASN A 43 -11.29 -1.66 -12.29
N SER A 44 -10.36 -0.88 -12.84
CA SER A 44 -9.65 -1.24 -14.07
C SER A 44 -8.72 -2.43 -13.86
N ILE A 45 -7.98 -2.45 -12.74
CA ILE A 45 -7.04 -3.54 -12.42
C ILE A 45 -7.77 -4.86 -12.15
N MET A 46 -8.94 -4.83 -11.52
CA MET A 46 -9.74 -6.05 -11.31
C MET A 46 -10.07 -6.79 -12.62
N LYS A 47 -10.18 -6.06 -13.74
CA LYS A 47 -10.44 -6.62 -15.08
C LYS A 47 -9.17 -6.94 -15.88
N ALA A 48 -7.98 -6.60 -15.36
CA ALA A 48 -6.72 -6.85 -16.04
C ALA A 48 -6.26 -8.31 -15.90
N GLU A 49 -5.22 -8.65 -16.66
CA GLU A 49 -4.54 -9.94 -16.56
C GLU A 49 -3.87 -10.15 -15.19
N VAL A 50 -3.60 -11.40 -14.83
CA VAL A 50 -3.00 -11.76 -13.53
C VAL A 50 -1.63 -11.11 -13.35
N GLU A 51 -0.84 -11.03 -14.41
CA GLU A 51 0.46 -10.36 -14.42
C GLU A 51 0.34 -8.88 -14.00
N ASP A 52 -0.56 -8.13 -14.63
CA ASP A 52 -0.79 -6.72 -14.32
C ASP A 52 -1.33 -6.52 -12.90
N LYS A 53 -2.18 -7.45 -12.43
CA LYS A 53 -2.66 -7.44 -11.04
C LYS A 53 -1.50 -7.60 -10.06
N VAL A 54 -0.61 -8.57 -10.28
CA VAL A 54 0.55 -8.81 -9.40
C VAL A 54 1.50 -7.62 -9.41
N LYS A 55 1.86 -7.10 -10.60
CA LYS A 55 2.68 -5.89 -10.75
C LYS A 55 2.07 -4.70 -10.03
N PHE A 56 0.76 -4.48 -10.19
CA PHE A 56 0.04 -3.41 -9.51
C PHE A 56 0.07 -3.57 -7.99
N LEU A 57 -0.06 -4.79 -7.47
CA LEU A 57 0.03 -5.08 -6.04
C LEU A 57 1.43 -4.78 -5.50
N VAL A 58 2.49 -5.27 -6.15
CA VAL A 58 3.89 -5.00 -5.75
C VAL A 58 4.14 -3.50 -5.67
N LEU A 59 3.80 -2.76 -6.73
CA LEU A 59 3.96 -1.30 -6.77
C LEU A 59 3.17 -0.56 -5.71
N THR A 60 1.95 -1.02 -5.43
CA THR A 60 1.10 -0.41 -4.41
C THR A 60 1.69 -0.64 -3.02
N LEU A 61 2.16 -1.85 -2.73
CA LEU A 61 2.85 -2.18 -1.47
C LEU A 61 4.12 -1.36 -1.29
N GLU A 62 4.97 -1.25 -2.31
CA GLU A 62 6.17 -0.41 -2.27
C GLU A 62 5.79 1.06 -1.99
N HIS A 63 4.70 1.56 -2.58
CA HIS A 63 4.23 2.91 -2.31
C HIS A 63 3.68 3.12 -0.89
N ILE A 64 2.97 2.14 -0.32
CA ILE A 64 2.49 2.17 1.08
C ILE A 64 3.68 2.15 2.03
N ILE A 65 4.62 1.22 1.85
CA ILE A 65 5.85 1.13 2.64
C ILE A 65 6.57 2.48 2.65
N ASN A 66 6.87 3.03 1.47
CA ASN A 66 7.57 4.31 1.37
C ASN A 66 6.81 5.48 2.02
N LEU A 67 5.47 5.42 2.08
CA LEU A 67 4.66 6.46 2.70
C LEU A 67 4.65 6.33 4.24
N MET A 68 4.68 5.11 4.74
CA MET A 68 4.58 4.78 6.16
C MET A 68 5.95 4.68 6.85
N ASP A 69 7.02 4.52 6.10
CA ASP A 69 8.43 4.57 6.57
C ASP A 69 8.94 6.03 6.69
N ASP A 70 8.10 6.91 7.22
CA ASP A 70 8.38 8.35 7.43
C ASP A 70 8.38 8.66 8.93
N THR A 71 9.11 7.84 9.69
CA THR A 71 9.07 7.84 11.16
C THR A 71 9.52 9.17 11.77
N GLU A 72 10.36 9.92 11.07
CA GLU A 72 10.81 11.26 11.47
C GLU A 72 9.67 12.30 11.53
N HIS A 73 8.55 12.06 10.85
CA HIS A 73 7.40 12.96 10.84
C HIS A 73 6.20 12.40 11.62
N MET A 74 6.39 11.31 12.38
CA MET A 74 5.32 10.64 13.14
C MET A 74 5.28 11.03 14.63
N ASP A 75 6.11 11.96 15.08
CA ASP A 75 6.19 12.35 16.50
C ASP A 75 4.85 12.82 17.11
N LEU A 76 3.94 13.31 16.27
CA LEU A 76 2.64 13.83 16.70
C LEU A 76 1.55 12.77 16.78
N VAL A 77 1.71 11.60 16.14
CA VAL A 77 0.73 10.50 16.25
C VAL A 77 1.00 9.63 17.46
N LYS A 78 -0.06 9.12 18.07
CA LYS A 78 0.03 8.20 19.22
C LYS A 78 0.19 6.74 18.78
N TRP A 79 0.75 6.50 17.60
CA TRP A 79 0.87 5.15 17.09
C TRP A 79 1.89 4.34 17.88
N ASN A 80 1.63 3.06 18.11
CA ASN A 80 2.61 2.19 18.73
C ASN A 80 3.77 1.94 17.74
N PRO A 81 5.01 2.43 18.01
CA PRO A 81 6.11 2.32 17.06
C PRO A 81 6.49 0.88 16.72
N LYS A 82 6.35 -0.05 17.68
CA LYS A 82 6.60 -1.48 17.44
C LYS A 82 5.58 -2.08 16.49
N THR A 83 4.32 -1.67 16.58
CA THR A 83 3.26 -2.10 15.67
C THR A 83 3.48 -1.53 14.26
N VAL A 84 3.92 -0.28 14.15
CA VAL A 84 4.32 0.32 12.85
C VAL A 84 5.49 -0.43 12.22
N GLU A 85 6.53 -0.74 12.99
CA GLU A 85 7.67 -1.52 12.53
C GLU A 85 7.26 -2.92 12.05
N TYR A 86 6.40 -3.61 12.81
CA TYR A 86 5.92 -4.94 12.43
C TYR A 86 5.01 -4.89 11.21
N PHE A 87 4.15 -3.88 11.09
CA PHE A 87 3.35 -3.62 9.90
C PHE A 87 4.24 -3.47 8.64
N LEU A 88 5.27 -2.63 8.72
CA LEU A 88 6.23 -2.44 7.62
C LEU A 88 6.93 -3.76 7.26
N LYS A 89 7.38 -4.54 8.25
CA LYS A 89 8.00 -5.87 8.04
C LYS A 89 7.06 -6.82 7.28
N VAL A 90 5.78 -6.88 7.66
CA VAL A 90 4.78 -7.71 6.98
C VAL A 90 4.57 -7.24 5.53
N LEU A 91 4.48 -5.93 5.29
CA LEU A 91 4.35 -5.40 3.93
C LEU A 91 5.60 -5.66 3.07
N HIS A 92 6.81 -5.49 3.62
CA HIS A 92 8.06 -5.80 2.93
C HIS A 92 8.13 -7.26 2.52
N ARG A 93 7.72 -8.17 3.41
CA ARG A 93 7.64 -9.59 3.12
C ARG A 93 6.62 -9.86 1.99
N GLN A 94 5.42 -9.30 2.09
CA GLN A 94 4.38 -9.46 1.08
C GLN A 94 4.82 -8.96 -0.30
N SER A 95 5.47 -7.80 -0.34
CA SER A 95 6.02 -7.19 -1.55
C SER A 95 7.12 -8.08 -2.15
N SER A 96 8.08 -8.53 -1.35
CA SER A 96 9.19 -9.38 -1.81
C SER A 96 8.71 -10.72 -2.37
N GLU A 97 7.75 -11.36 -1.70
CA GLU A 97 7.15 -12.61 -2.18
C GLU A 97 6.44 -12.40 -3.52
N LEU A 98 5.61 -11.36 -3.67
CA LEU A 98 4.95 -11.08 -4.95
C LEU A 98 5.92 -10.68 -6.05
N LYS A 99 7.05 -10.05 -5.71
CA LYS A 99 8.10 -9.69 -6.66
C LYS A 99 8.75 -10.91 -7.30
N GLU A 100 8.92 -12.01 -6.56
CA GLU A 100 9.36 -13.29 -7.14
C GLU A 100 8.41 -13.80 -8.24
N CYS A 101 7.12 -13.45 -8.17
CA CYS A 101 6.17 -13.77 -9.24
C CYS A 101 6.26 -12.77 -10.40
N GLU A 102 6.46 -11.49 -10.11
CA GLU A 102 6.68 -10.45 -11.12
C GLU A 102 7.88 -10.78 -12.02
N ASP A 103 8.99 -11.22 -11.43
CA ASP A 103 10.22 -11.58 -12.15
C ASP A 103 10.05 -12.77 -13.12
N GLN A 104 8.99 -13.57 -12.93
CA GLN A 104 8.63 -14.68 -13.83
C GLN A 104 7.81 -14.21 -15.04
N TYR A 105 7.23 -13.01 -14.99
CA TYR A 105 6.43 -12.47 -16.07
C TYR A 105 7.30 -11.80 -17.13
N GLN A 106 6.90 -11.91 -18.39
CA GLN A 106 7.61 -11.24 -19.47
C GLN A 106 7.49 -9.72 -19.32
N GLN A 107 8.56 -8.98 -19.59
CA GLN A 107 8.46 -7.53 -19.61
C GLN A 107 7.59 -7.09 -20.79
N SER A 108 6.36 -6.67 -20.49
CA SER A 108 5.51 -6.01 -21.48
C SER A 108 6.18 -4.71 -21.96
N PRO A 109 6.36 -4.50 -23.27
CA PRO A 109 6.93 -3.27 -23.82
C PRO A 109 6.01 -2.07 -23.65
N HIS A 110 4.75 -2.27 -23.23
CA HIS A 110 3.80 -1.18 -23.05
C HIS A 110 3.97 -0.48 -21.69
N LYS A 111 3.98 0.86 -21.73
CA LYS A 111 3.86 1.68 -20.52
C LYS A 111 2.50 1.43 -19.88
N GLU A 112 2.51 0.64 -18.81
CA GLU A 112 1.37 0.36 -17.97
C GLU A 112 0.83 1.65 -17.33
N SER A 113 -0.29 2.16 -17.86
CA SER A 113 -0.88 3.45 -17.43
C SER A 113 -1.21 3.50 -15.92
N TYR A 114 -1.43 2.33 -15.30
CA TYR A 114 -1.67 2.22 -13.87
C TYR A 114 -0.48 2.66 -13.03
N LYS A 115 0.76 2.43 -13.48
CA LYS A 115 2.00 2.84 -12.79
C LYS A 115 2.01 4.35 -12.53
N LEU A 116 1.62 5.13 -13.53
CA LEU A 116 1.55 6.59 -13.43
C LEU A 116 0.40 7.04 -12.54
N LYS A 117 -0.76 6.38 -12.63
CA LYS A 117 -1.96 6.73 -11.86
C LYS A 117 -1.77 6.44 -10.36
N ILE A 118 -1.21 5.28 -10.00
CA ILE A 118 -0.94 4.92 -8.60
C ILE A 118 0.12 5.84 -8.00
N LYS A 119 1.22 6.09 -8.72
CA LYS A 119 2.26 7.04 -8.30
C LYS A 119 1.70 8.45 -8.08
N ARG A 120 0.78 8.90 -8.93
CA ARG A 120 0.11 10.20 -8.77
C ARG A 120 -0.76 10.22 -7.50
N HIS A 121 -1.51 9.16 -7.22
CA HIS A 121 -2.30 9.05 -6.00
C HIS A 121 -1.45 9.15 -4.73
N PHE A 122 -0.35 8.38 -4.62
CA PHE A 122 0.55 8.47 -3.46
C PHE A 122 1.27 9.82 -3.33
N ARG A 123 1.56 10.49 -4.46
CA ARG A 123 2.02 11.88 -4.43
C ARG A 123 0.97 12.84 -3.86
N THR A 124 -0.31 12.60 -4.13
CA THR A 124 -1.41 13.37 -3.52
C THR A 124 -1.47 13.13 -2.02
N LEU A 125 -1.34 11.89 -1.55
CA LEU A 125 -1.30 11.57 -0.11
C LEU A 125 -0.15 12.29 0.60
N ARG A 126 1.08 12.25 0.04
CA ARG A 126 2.21 13.02 0.59
C ARG A 126 1.97 14.53 0.61
N LYS A 127 1.24 15.07 -0.38
CA LYS A 127 0.87 16.50 -0.39
C LYS A 127 -0.11 16.83 0.74
N ILE A 128 -1.01 15.93 1.12
CA ILE A 128 -1.93 16.12 2.26
C ILE A 128 -1.11 16.23 3.55
N LEU A 129 -0.21 15.27 3.80
CA LEU A 129 0.71 15.30 4.95
C LEU A 129 1.46 16.62 5.04
N LYS A 130 2.10 17.06 3.95
CA LYS A 130 2.85 18.32 3.90
C LYS A 130 1.99 19.56 4.15
N LYS A 131 0.79 19.63 3.54
CA LYS A 131 -0.13 20.76 3.71
C LYS A 131 -0.63 20.88 5.15
N GLU A 132 -0.87 19.74 5.79
CA GLU A 132 -1.34 19.66 7.18
C GLU A 132 -0.18 19.51 8.18
N ARG A 133 1.04 19.85 7.75
CA ARG A 133 2.27 19.90 8.57
C ARG A 133 2.50 18.63 9.39
N TYR A 134 2.21 17.47 8.79
CA TYR A 134 2.38 16.16 9.41
C TYR A 134 1.65 16.02 10.76
N SER A 135 0.54 16.73 10.93
CA SER A 135 -0.29 16.64 12.12
C SER A 135 -0.82 15.23 12.35
N ALA A 136 -1.16 14.92 13.61
CA ALA A 136 -1.78 13.65 13.97
C ALA A 136 -3.03 13.36 13.13
N GLN A 137 -3.86 14.39 12.90
CA GLN A 137 -5.06 14.26 12.07
C GLN A 137 -4.71 13.86 10.64
N ALA A 138 -3.70 14.49 10.03
CA ALA A 138 -3.27 14.18 8.66
C ALA A 138 -2.82 12.72 8.53
N TRP A 139 -2.05 12.22 9.49
CA TRP A 139 -1.63 10.83 9.55
C TRP A 139 -2.80 9.86 9.73
N GLU A 140 -3.78 10.17 10.57
CA GLU A 140 -5.01 9.37 10.66
C GLU A 140 -5.80 9.35 9.34
N LYS A 141 -5.78 10.45 8.56
CA LYS A 141 -6.31 10.42 7.19
C LYS A 141 -5.55 9.43 6.32
N ILE A 142 -4.21 9.48 6.36
CA ILE A 142 -3.39 8.57 5.57
C ILE A 142 -3.59 7.11 5.98
N ARG A 143 -3.70 6.82 7.28
CA ARG A 143 -3.95 5.46 7.80
C ARG A 143 -5.27 4.88 7.30
N ARG A 144 -6.29 5.74 7.12
CA ARG A 144 -7.63 5.34 6.66
C ARG A 144 -7.75 5.15 5.14
N ALA A 145 -6.85 5.79 4.37
CA ALA A 145 -6.89 5.91 2.92
C ALA A 145 -6.83 4.56 2.18
#